data_AF-A0A812V174-F1
#
_entry.id   AF-A0A812V174-F1
#
_cell.length_a   1.000
_cell.length_b   1.000
_cell.length_c   1.000
_cell.angle_alpha   90.00
_cell.angle_beta   90.00
_cell.angle_gamma   90.00
#
_symmetry.space_group_name_H-M   'P 1'
#
loop_
_entity.id
_entity.type
_entity.pdbx_description
1 polymer ?
#
loop_
_entity_poly.entity_id
_entity_poly.type
_entity_poly.pdbx_seq_one_letter_code
_entity_poly.pdbx_strand_id
1 'polypeptide(L)'
;MFRGVTTSAPFLDGETMILSGNSQLKLVIYPIQWSESSSALQLINWVAEVDGLSDAGEINYGAKIDDAEQVLKHFVRFDLPFLNHAQLIKSTRHIFVWPMVDCDPLASWVQGRVALLGDAAHPMYPIGSNGGSTAIQDAAAIAELLSTAGSDGPGIEAALVEYQQQRLPVVSDVQHACRLMLPEKVMDEVEHRVARGTTIPARYGENLQIALRLAQKGRT
;
A
#
# COMPACT_ATOMS: atom_id res chain seq x y z
N MET A 1 5.27 -9.93 4.51
CA MET A 1 4.56 -8.76 5.08
C MET A 1 3.49 -9.24 6.05
N PHE A 2 3.34 -8.58 7.20
CA PHE A 2 2.22 -8.75 8.12
C PHE A 2 1.27 -7.58 7.97
N ARG A 3 -0.03 -7.79 8.20
CA ARG A 3 -1.01 -6.72 8.24
C ARG A 3 -2.14 -7.02 9.20
N GLY A 4 -2.78 -5.97 9.68
CA GLY A 4 -3.92 -6.09 10.56
C GLY A 4 -4.69 -4.80 10.68
N VAL A 5 -5.85 -4.92 11.32
CA VAL A 5 -6.72 -3.80 11.62
C VAL A 5 -7.15 -3.91 13.07
N THR A 6 -7.10 -2.80 13.79
CA THR A 6 -7.60 -2.73 15.16
C THR A 6 -8.26 -1.38 15.43
N THR A 7 -9.14 -1.36 16.42
CA THR A 7 -9.70 -0.13 16.96
C THR A 7 -8.75 0.44 18.01
N SER A 8 -8.43 1.73 17.95
CA SER A 8 -7.55 2.42 18.90
C SER A 8 -7.91 3.91 19.01
N ALA A 9 -7.40 4.59 20.04
CA ALA A 9 -7.45 6.04 20.11
C ALA A 9 -6.77 6.66 18.86
N PRO A 10 -7.26 7.81 18.37
CA PRO A 10 -6.65 8.51 17.26
C PRO A 10 -5.21 8.93 17.60
N PHE A 11 -4.36 9.00 16.58
CA PHE A 11 -3.02 9.58 16.68
C PHE A 11 -2.92 10.81 15.78
N LEU A 12 -2.11 11.79 16.18
CA LEU A 12 -1.96 13.06 15.48
C LEU A 12 -3.32 13.75 15.27
N ASP A 13 -3.77 13.91 14.03
CA ASP A 13 -5.05 14.53 13.64
C ASP A 13 -6.18 13.54 13.34
N GLY A 14 -5.90 12.23 13.43
CA GLY A 14 -6.84 11.16 13.10
C GLY A 14 -7.03 10.92 11.60
N GLU A 15 -6.22 11.55 10.74
CA GLU A 15 -6.28 11.43 9.27
C GLU A 15 -4.88 11.20 8.65
N THR A 16 -3.82 11.28 9.46
CA THR A 16 -2.43 11.10 9.02
C THR A 16 -2.08 9.63 8.78
N MET A 17 -1.41 9.36 7.65
CA MET A 17 -0.68 8.11 7.40
C MET A 17 0.79 8.24 7.82
N ILE A 18 1.30 7.22 8.49
CA ILE A 18 2.69 7.11 8.92
C ILE A 18 3.40 6.03 8.14
N LEU A 19 4.62 6.35 7.70
CA LEU A 19 5.60 5.43 7.15
C LEU A 19 6.87 5.56 7.99
N SER A 20 7.34 4.48 8.60
CA SER A 20 8.54 4.47 9.44
C SER A 20 9.36 3.22 9.18
N GLY A 21 10.69 3.34 9.17
CA GLY A 21 11.61 2.23 8.93
C GLY A 21 12.52 2.46 7.73
N ASN A 22 12.87 1.38 7.04
CA ASN A 22 13.79 1.35 5.90
C ASN A 22 13.38 0.22 4.92
N SER A 23 14.21 -0.10 3.93
CA SER A 23 13.93 -1.16 2.95
C SER A 23 13.87 -2.58 3.53
N GLN A 24 14.48 -2.82 4.70
CA GLN A 24 14.52 -4.13 5.34
C GLN A 24 13.39 -4.34 6.36
N LEU A 25 12.96 -3.27 7.01
CA LEU A 25 12.01 -3.31 8.10
C LEU A 25 11.20 -2.02 8.14
N LYS A 26 9.90 -2.12 7.89
CA LYS A 26 9.03 -0.96 7.70
C LYS A 26 7.66 -1.16 8.34
N LEU A 27 7.13 -0.07 8.88
CA LEU A 27 5.81 0.00 9.48
C LEU A 27 5.00 1.11 8.79
N VAL A 28 3.83 0.73 8.29
CA VAL A 28 2.85 1.65 7.69
C VAL A 28 1.61 1.64 8.57
N ILE A 29 1.13 2.80 9.02
CA ILE A 29 -0.04 2.89 9.92
C ILE A 29 -0.92 4.04 9.47
N TYR A 30 -2.22 3.79 9.32
CA TYR A 30 -3.17 4.83 8.93
C TYR A 30 -4.61 4.50 9.37
N PRO A 31 -5.40 5.51 9.75
CA PRO A 31 -6.83 5.34 9.97
C PRO A 31 -7.53 5.02 8.64
N ILE A 32 -8.48 4.07 8.67
CA ILE A 32 -9.27 3.66 7.49
C ILE A 32 -10.77 3.93 7.65
N GLN A 33 -11.17 4.38 8.84
CA GLN A 33 -12.53 4.80 9.11
C GLN A 33 -12.52 6.27 9.52
N TRP A 34 -13.28 7.06 8.78
CA TRP A 34 -13.54 8.44 9.15
C TRP A 34 -14.43 8.52 10.40
N SER A 35 -14.18 9.50 11.25
CA SER A 35 -14.97 9.78 12.45
C SER A 35 -15.16 11.29 12.61
N GLU A 36 -16.40 11.74 12.76
CA GLU A 36 -16.74 13.13 13.09
C GLU A 36 -16.23 13.54 14.47
N SER A 37 -16.14 12.57 15.39
CA SER A 37 -15.65 12.80 16.73
C SER A 37 -14.17 12.52 16.81
N SER A 38 -13.38 13.54 17.15
CA SER A 38 -11.95 13.44 17.46
C SER A 38 -11.66 12.64 18.74
N SER A 39 -12.68 12.26 19.51
CA SER A 39 -12.56 11.45 20.73
C SER A 39 -13.06 10.02 20.59
N ALA A 40 -13.67 9.67 19.46
CA ALA A 40 -14.09 8.30 19.20
C ALA A 40 -12.88 7.45 18.78
N LEU A 41 -12.89 6.19 19.20
CA LEU A 41 -11.92 5.22 18.71
C LEU A 41 -12.03 5.09 17.19
N GLN A 42 -10.89 4.97 16.51
CA GLN A 42 -10.81 4.83 15.07
C GLN A 42 -10.39 3.43 14.67
N LEU A 43 -10.87 2.98 13.52
CA LEU A 43 -10.37 1.77 12.87
C LEU A 43 -9.04 2.10 12.18
N ILE A 44 -7.96 1.51 12.69
CA ILE A 44 -6.60 1.77 12.24
C ILE A 44 -6.06 0.53 11.53
N ASN A 45 -5.65 0.73 10.27
CA ASN A 45 -4.88 -0.25 9.53
C ASN A 45 -3.40 -0.12 9.86
N TRP A 46 -2.72 -1.25 9.94
CA TRP A 46 -1.27 -1.30 10.02
C TRP A 46 -0.71 -2.41 9.13
N VAL A 47 0.48 -2.15 8.60
CA VAL A 47 1.25 -3.06 7.76
C VAL A 47 2.68 -3.06 8.27
N ALA A 48 3.21 -4.25 8.55
CA ALA A 48 4.58 -4.47 8.97
C ALA A 48 5.31 -5.29 7.91
N GLU A 49 6.23 -4.68 7.20
CA GLU A 49 7.09 -5.33 6.23
C GLU A 49 8.42 -5.69 6.91
N VAL A 50 8.83 -6.94 6.74
CA VAL A 50 10.11 -7.46 7.20
C VAL A 50 10.67 -8.24 6.01
N ASP A 51 11.87 -7.85 5.58
CA ASP A 51 12.57 -8.52 4.51
C ASP A 51 12.98 -9.94 4.94
N GLY A 52 13.03 -10.87 3.98
CA GLY A 52 13.42 -12.24 4.23
C GLY A 52 12.42 -13.08 5.06
N LEU A 53 11.16 -12.65 5.24
CA LEU A 53 10.13 -13.48 5.89
C LEU A 53 9.76 -14.75 5.11
N SER A 54 10.09 -14.82 3.82
CA SER A 54 9.78 -15.96 2.98
C SER A 54 10.92 -16.97 3.00
N ASP A 55 10.79 -18.00 3.84
CA ASP A 55 11.30 -19.32 3.45
C ASP A 55 10.37 -19.85 2.35
N ALA A 56 10.96 -20.33 1.24
CA ALA A 56 10.26 -20.75 0.03
C ALA A 56 9.29 -21.93 0.25
N GLY A 57 8.12 -21.65 0.81
CA GLY A 57 6.96 -22.53 0.91
C GLY A 57 5.81 -22.10 -0.01
N GLU A 58 4.68 -22.80 0.08
CA GLU A 58 3.46 -22.54 -0.70
C GLU A 58 2.96 -21.10 -0.45
N ILE A 59 2.67 -20.36 -1.54
CA ILE A 59 2.16 -18.99 -1.48
C ILE A 59 0.76 -19.01 -0.85
N ASN A 60 0.68 -18.77 0.45
CA ASN A 60 -0.58 -18.71 1.18
C ASN A 60 -0.98 -17.24 1.42
N TYR A 61 -1.72 -16.69 0.47
CA TYR A 61 -2.34 -15.37 0.62
C TYR A 61 -3.33 -15.38 1.78
N GLY A 62 -3.06 -14.54 2.79
CA GLY A 62 -3.97 -14.40 3.93
C GLY A 62 -3.83 -15.50 4.97
N ALA A 63 -2.68 -16.18 5.03
CA ALA A 63 -2.34 -17.01 6.17
C ALA A 63 -2.50 -16.18 7.46
N LYS A 64 -3.22 -16.74 8.44
CA LYS A 64 -3.48 -16.06 9.70
C LYS A 64 -2.44 -16.47 10.74
N ILE A 65 -1.95 -15.50 11.50
CA ILE A 65 -1.18 -15.77 12.72
C ILE A 65 -1.96 -15.26 13.94
N ASP A 66 -1.85 -16.00 15.03
CA ASP A 66 -2.54 -15.71 16.30
C ASP A 66 -1.59 -15.14 17.37
N ASP A 67 -0.31 -14.96 17.04
CA ASP A 67 0.71 -14.46 17.95
C ASP A 67 1.35 -13.16 17.44
N ALA A 68 1.00 -12.06 18.11
CA ALA A 68 1.54 -10.74 17.86
C ALA A 68 3.07 -10.65 18.08
N GLU A 69 3.64 -11.50 18.93
CA GLU A 69 5.09 -11.48 19.21
C GLU A 69 5.92 -11.92 18.00
N GLN A 70 5.34 -12.69 17.07
CA GLN A 70 5.97 -13.02 15.79
C GLN A 70 6.23 -11.76 14.94
N VAL A 71 5.41 -10.72 15.09
CA VAL A 71 5.61 -9.41 14.45
C VAL A 71 6.54 -8.55 15.32
N LEU A 72 6.23 -8.41 16.61
CA LEU A 72 6.87 -7.45 17.50
C LEU A 72 8.35 -7.69 17.75
N LYS A 73 8.81 -8.94 17.69
CA LYS A 73 10.23 -9.28 17.79
C LYS A 73 11.11 -8.53 16.78
N HIS A 74 10.55 -8.11 15.64
CA HIS A 74 11.26 -7.35 14.62
C HIS A 74 11.28 -5.84 14.91
N PHE A 75 10.25 -5.30 15.58
CA PHE A 75 10.04 -3.86 15.77
C PHE A 75 10.43 -3.34 17.16
N VAL A 76 11.37 -4.03 17.85
CA VAL A 76 11.82 -3.68 19.21
C VAL A 76 12.54 -2.33 19.30
N ARG A 77 13.11 -1.85 18.19
CA ARG A 77 13.84 -0.57 18.11
C ARG A 77 12.97 0.60 17.66
N PHE A 78 11.72 0.33 17.28
CA PHE A 78 10.80 1.38 16.85
C PHE A 78 10.26 2.11 18.08
N ASP A 79 10.34 3.43 18.06
CA ASP A 79 9.74 4.30 19.05
C ASP A 79 8.98 5.41 18.32
N LEU A 80 7.65 5.36 18.39
CA LEU A 80 6.76 6.35 17.79
C LEU A 80 6.16 7.19 18.93
N PRO A 81 6.65 8.42 19.17
CA PRO A 81 6.27 9.19 20.36
C PRO A 81 4.78 9.56 20.41
N PHE A 82 4.09 9.45 19.28
CA PHE A 82 2.67 9.77 19.11
C PHE A 82 1.77 8.53 19.05
N LEU A 83 2.32 7.30 19.11
CA LEU A 83 1.54 6.07 18.96
C LEU A 83 2.26 4.85 19.59
N ASN A 84 1.57 4.11 20.45
CA ASN A 84 2.09 2.82 20.94
C ASN A 84 1.77 1.69 19.93
N HIS A 85 2.68 1.48 18.96
CA HIS A 85 2.54 0.44 17.93
C HIS A 85 2.49 -0.97 18.51
N ALA A 86 3.23 -1.23 19.60
CA ALA A 86 3.23 -2.54 20.24
C ALA A 86 1.84 -2.90 20.80
N GLN A 87 1.21 -1.96 21.53
CA GLN A 87 -0.15 -2.15 22.04
C GLN A 87 -1.17 -2.28 20.89
N LEU A 88 -0.99 -1.51 19.81
CA LEU A 88 -1.84 -1.56 18.63
C LEU A 88 -1.80 -2.96 17.96
N ILE A 89 -0.61 -3.51 17.76
CA ILE A 89 -0.45 -4.86 17.18
C ILE A 89 -0.99 -5.92 18.15
N LYS A 90 -0.72 -5.84 19.46
CA LYS A 90 -1.26 -6.78 20.47
C LYS A 90 -2.79 -6.78 20.56
N SER A 91 -3.42 -5.64 20.30
CA SER A 91 -4.88 -5.50 20.34
C SER A 91 -5.56 -6.00 19.05
N THR A 92 -4.77 -6.35 18.03
CA THR A 92 -5.29 -6.77 16.73
C THR A 92 -5.85 -8.18 16.79
N ARG A 93 -7.14 -8.32 16.51
CA ARG A 93 -7.85 -9.61 16.56
C ARG A 93 -7.35 -10.62 15.52
N HIS A 94 -7.03 -10.13 14.32
CA HIS A 94 -6.65 -10.96 13.18
C HIS A 94 -5.44 -10.35 12.49
N ILE A 95 -4.33 -11.08 12.52
CA ILE A 95 -3.09 -10.71 11.83
C ILE A 95 -2.92 -11.65 10.65
N PHE A 96 -2.68 -11.07 9.48
CA PHE A 96 -2.49 -11.80 8.24
C PHE A 96 -1.06 -11.68 7.75
N VAL A 97 -0.54 -12.76 7.19
CA VAL A 97 0.76 -12.82 6.51
C VAL A 97 0.51 -12.86 5.02
N TRP A 98 1.13 -11.92 4.31
CA TRP A 98 1.08 -11.78 2.87
C TRP A 98 2.51 -11.82 2.31
N PRO A 99 2.80 -12.73 1.37
CA PRO A 99 4.04 -12.69 0.63
C PRO A 99 4.03 -11.49 -0.34
N MET A 100 5.18 -10.84 -0.50
CA MET A 100 5.37 -9.75 -1.47
C MET A 100 5.68 -10.38 -2.82
N VAL A 101 4.64 -10.66 -3.59
CA VAL A 101 4.74 -11.34 -4.89
C VAL A 101 4.12 -10.49 -5.98
N ASP A 102 4.70 -10.54 -7.17
CA ASP A 102 4.16 -9.94 -8.39
C ASP A 102 4.40 -10.88 -9.59
N CYS A 103 4.03 -10.44 -10.79
CA CYS A 103 4.38 -11.12 -12.03
C CYS A 103 4.93 -10.12 -13.03
N ASP A 104 5.77 -10.61 -13.96
CA ASP A 104 6.16 -9.81 -15.11
C ASP A 104 4.92 -9.43 -15.94
N PRO A 105 4.89 -8.22 -16.54
CA PRO A 105 3.79 -7.80 -17.38
C PRO A 105 3.50 -8.82 -18.50
N LEU A 106 2.24 -9.21 -18.63
CA LEU A 106 1.80 -10.09 -19.72
C LEU A 106 1.92 -9.37 -21.06
N ALA A 107 2.26 -10.12 -22.12
CA ALA A 107 2.36 -9.57 -23.47
C ALA A 107 0.99 -9.18 -24.08
N SER A 108 -0.10 -9.76 -23.59
CA SER A 108 -1.48 -9.46 -24.01
C SER A 108 -2.43 -9.77 -22.86
N TRP A 109 -3.49 -8.97 -22.72
CA TRP A 109 -4.59 -9.23 -21.78
C TRP A 109 -5.83 -9.80 -22.47
N VAL A 110 -5.83 -9.85 -23.80
CA VAL A 110 -7.01 -10.12 -24.61
C VAL A 110 -6.79 -11.30 -25.55
N GLN A 111 -7.80 -12.15 -25.64
CA GLN A 111 -7.89 -13.21 -26.65
C GLN A 111 -9.34 -13.33 -27.13
N GLY A 112 -9.61 -12.85 -28.36
CA GLY A 112 -10.96 -12.79 -28.91
C GLY A 112 -11.88 -11.96 -28.02
N ARG A 113 -12.87 -12.62 -27.40
CA ARG A 113 -13.88 -11.98 -26.53
C ARG A 113 -13.61 -12.14 -25.04
N VAL A 114 -12.41 -12.58 -24.69
CA VAL A 114 -11.95 -12.75 -23.32
C VAL A 114 -10.90 -11.70 -23.02
N ALA A 115 -11.06 -10.99 -21.90
CA ALA A 115 -10.11 -10.02 -21.40
C ALA A 115 -9.83 -10.24 -19.91
N LEU A 116 -8.59 -9.97 -19.49
CA LEU A 116 -8.16 -9.95 -18.09
C LEU A 116 -8.24 -8.51 -17.54
N LEU A 117 -8.50 -8.35 -16.25
CA LEU A 117 -8.42 -7.07 -15.54
C LEU A 117 -7.98 -7.27 -14.07
N GLY A 118 -7.48 -6.22 -13.44
CA GLY A 118 -7.02 -6.27 -12.04
C GLY A 118 -5.89 -7.28 -11.84
N ASP A 119 -5.86 -7.94 -10.67
CA ASP A 119 -4.83 -8.93 -10.33
C ASP A 119 -4.73 -10.11 -11.31
N ALA A 120 -5.78 -10.39 -12.10
CA ALA A 120 -5.69 -11.41 -13.17
C ALA A 120 -4.84 -10.96 -14.35
N ALA A 121 -4.73 -9.65 -14.58
CA ALA A 121 -3.95 -9.05 -15.66
C ALA A 121 -2.57 -8.53 -15.20
N HIS A 122 -2.50 -7.98 -13.99
CA HIS A 122 -1.33 -7.24 -13.50
C HIS A 122 -1.15 -7.33 -11.98
N PRO A 123 -0.95 -8.54 -11.42
CA PRO A 123 -0.66 -8.68 -10.00
C PRO A 123 0.64 -7.92 -9.66
N MET A 124 0.61 -7.13 -8.59
CA MET A 124 1.71 -6.24 -8.21
C MET A 124 1.90 -6.22 -6.70
N TYR A 125 3.06 -5.74 -6.24
CA TYR A 125 3.27 -5.54 -4.81
C TYR A 125 2.17 -4.65 -4.20
N PRO A 126 1.64 -4.99 -3.01
CA PRO A 126 0.52 -4.29 -2.38
C PRO A 126 0.96 -2.96 -1.73
N ILE A 127 1.58 -2.09 -2.52
CA ILE A 127 2.16 -0.81 -2.12
C ILE A 127 1.29 0.32 -2.69
N GLY A 128 1.07 1.37 -1.90
CA GLY A 128 0.45 2.61 -2.36
C GLY A 128 -1.00 2.48 -2.85
N SER A 129 -1.71 1.39 -2.49
CA SER A 129 -3.04 1.07 -3.03
C SER A 129 -3.08 0.86 -4.56
N ASN A 130 -1.93 0.60 -5.20
CA ASN A 130 -1.82 0.57 -6.65
C ASN A 130 -2.70 -0.52 -7.30
N GLY A 131 -2.74 -1.73 -6.74
CA GLY A 131 -3.55 -2.83 -7.31
C GLY A 131 -5.04 -2.50 -7.37
N GLY A 132 -5.63 -2.06 -6.25
CA GLY A 132 -7.05 -1.68 -6.20
C GLY A 132 -7.38 -0.50 -7.10
N SER A 133 -6.56 0.55 -7.05
CA SER A 133 -6.77 1.76 -7.86
C SER A 133 -6.71 1.48 -9.36
N THR A 134 -5.73 0.67 -9.79
CA THR A 134 -5.58 0.30 -11.22
C THR A 134 -6.69 -0.64 -11.68
N ALA A 135 -7.14 -1.59 -10.85
CA ALA A 135 -8.27 -2.46 -11.16
C ALA A 135 -9.59 -1.68 -11.35
N ILE A 136 -9.84 -0.64 -10.54
CA ILE A 136 -11.02 0.22 -10.70
C ILE A 136 -10.95 1.01 -12.02
N GLN A 137 -9.79 1.56 -12.35
CA GLN A 137 -9.58 2.26 -13.61
C GLN A 137 -9.74 1.34 -14.82
N ASP A 138 -9.30 0.09 -14.73
CA ASP A 138 -9.50 -0.90 -15.77
C ASP A 138 -10.98 -1.19 -15.99
N ALA A 139 -11.73 -1.39 -14.90
CA ALA A 139 -13.17 -1.64 -14.96
C ALA A 139 -13.92 -0.46 -15.60
N ALA A 140 -13.51 0.78 -15.31
CA ALA A 140 -14.06 1.96 -15.96
C ALA A 140 -13.75 2.00 -17.46
N ALA A 141 -12.48 1.79 -17.84
CA ALA A 141 -12.04 1.84 -19.24
C ALA A 141 -12.71 0.76 -20.11
N ILE A 142 -12.76 -0.48 -19.63
CA ILE A 142 -13.39 -1.58 -20.37
C ILE A 142 -14.91 -1.37 -20.49
N ALA A 143 -15.57 -0.86 -19.45
CA ALA A 143 -17.00 -0.57 -19.49
C ALA A 143 -17.34 0.55 -20.48
N GLU A 144 -16.54 1.61 -20.53
CA GLU A 144 -16.71 2.71 -21.50
C GLU A 144 -16.60 2.20 -22.94
N LEU A 145 -15.54 1.45 -23.25
CA LEU A 145 -15.31 0.91 -24.60
C LEU A 145 -16.39 -0.09 -25.01
N LEU A 146 -16.85 -0.94 -24.10
CA LEU A 146 -17.93 -1.89 -24.37
C LEU A 146 -19.30 -1.20 -24.51
N SER A 147 -19.52 -0.04 -23.88
CA SER A 147 -20.80 0.68 -23.96
C SER A 147 -21.12 1.20 -25.36
N THR A 148 -20.09 1.40 -26.19
CA THR A 148 -20.21 1.86 -27.58
C THR A 148 -19.93 0.76 -28.60
N ALA A 149 -19.64 -0.47 -28.16
CA ALA A 149 -19.40 -1.61 -29.02
C ALA A 149 -20.71 -2.21 -29.57
N GLY A 150 -20.77 -2.55 -30.86
CA GLY A 150 -21.98 -3.14 -31.45
C GLY A 150 -22.19 -2.80 -32.93
N SER A 151 -23.46 -2.83 -33.38
CA SER A 151 -23.84 -2.74 -34.79
C SER A 151 -23.41 -1.45 -35.49
N ASP A 152 -23.39 -0.32 -34.76
CA ASP A 152 -23.00 0.99 -35.29
C ASP A 152 -21.64 1.47 -34.75
N GLY A 153 -20.93 0.61 -34.00
CA GLY A 153 -19.66 0.93 -33.34
C GLY A 153 -18.57 -0.11 -33.61
N PRO A 154 -17.44 -0.06 -32.89
CA PRO A 154 -16.41 -1.10 -32.97
C PRO A 154 -16.98 -2.46 -32.58
N GLY A 155 -16.49 -3.54 -33.21
CA GLY A 155 -16.79 -4.89 -32.74
C GLY A 155 -16.26 -5.09 -31.33
N ILE A 156 -16.90 -5.99 -30.54
CA ILE A 156 -16.49 -6.28 -29.15
C ILE A 156 -14.99 -6.61 -29.05
N GLU A 157 -14.45 -7.40 -29.97
CA GLU A 157 -13.03 -7.76 -29.98
C GLU A 157 -12.13 -6.54 -30.18
N ALA A 158 -12.53 -5.61 -31.06
CA ALA A 158 -11.80 -4.36 -31.26
C ALA A 158 -11.86 -3.46 -30.02
N ALA A 159 -12.99 -3.38 -29.33
CA ALA A 159 -13.14 -2.65 -28.07
C ALA A 159 -12.24 -3.23 -26.96
N LEU A 160 -12.12 -4.56 -26.87
CA LEU A 160 -11.20 -5.19 -25.91
C LEU A 160 -9.73 -4.94 -26.27
N VAL A 161 -9.37 -4.99 -27.56
CA VAL A 161 -8.01 -4.65 -28.02
C VAL A 161 -7.67 -3.20 -27.67
N GLU A 162 -8.60 -2.27 -27.86
CA GLU A 162 -8.42 -0.88 -27.46
C GLU A 162 -8.23 -0.74 -25.94
N TYR A 163 -9.01 -1.47 -25.14
CA TYR A 163 -8.87 -1.49 -23.68
C TYR A 163 -7.45 -1.88 -23.24
N GLN A 164 -6.89 -2.97 -23.78
CA GLN A 164 -5.51 -3.34 -23.42
C GLN A 164 -4.49 -2.33 -23.92
N GLN A 165 -4.69 -1.71 -25.09
CA GLN A 165 -3.75 -0.72 -25.63
C GLN A 165 -3.68 0.52 -24.73
N GLN A 166 -4.81 0.92 -24.14
CA GLN A 166 -4.85 2.04 -23.21
C GLN A 166 -4.25 1.69 -21.84
N ARG A 167 -4.50 0.48 -21.33
CA ARG A 167 -4.23 0.14 -19.93
C ARG A 167 -2.91 -0.60 -19.70
N LEU A 168 -2.53 -1.51 -20.59
CA LEU A 168 -1.35 -2.36 -20.41
C LEU A 168 -0.05 -1.56 -20.21
N PRO A 169 0.30 -0.54 -21.03
CA PRO A 169 1.55 0.20 -20.84
C PRO A 169 1.59 0.94 -19.50
N VAL A 170 0.51 1.63 -19.15
CA VAL A 170 0.41 2.42 -17.93
C VAL A 170 0.52 1.54 -16.68
N VAL A 171 -0.17 0.41 -16.66
CA VAL A 171 -0.15 -0.48 -15.50
C VAL A 171 1.17 -1.27 -15.42
N SER A 172 1.79 -1.59 -16.55
CA SER A 172 3.14 -2.18 -16.58
C SER A 172 4.17 -1.23 -15.96
N ASP A 173 4.08 0.07 -16.23
CA ASP A 173 4.96 1.07 -15.61
C ASP A 173 4.74 1.13 -14.09
N VAL A 174 3.49 1.02 -13.63
CA VAL A 174 3.17 0.93 -12.19
C VAL A 174 3.75 -0.34 -11.56
N GLN A 175 3.63 -1.50 -12.21
CA GLN A 175 4.24 -2.76 -11.74
C GLN A 175 5.78 -2.60 -11.59
N HIS A 176 6.44 -2.04 -12.60
CA HIS A 176 7.88 -1.78 -12.53
C HIS A 176 8.23 -0.78 -11.43
N ALA A 177 7.47 0.30 -11.28
CA ALA A 177 7.69 1.30 -10.24
C ALA A 177 7.54 0.71 -8.82
N CYS A 178 6.56 -0.19 -8.61
CA CYS A 178 6.39 -0.93 -7.36
C CYS A 178 7.65 -1.73 -6.99
N ARG A 179 8.31 -2.36 -7.97
CA ARG A 179 9.56 -3.12 -7.76
C ARG A 179 10.73 -2.23 -7.35
N LEU A 180 10.72 -0.95 -7.72
CA LEU A 180 11.82 -0.03 -7.42
C LEU A 180 11.87 0.43 -5.96
N MET A 181 10.76 0.30 -5.20
CA MET A 181 10.65 0.72 -3.79
C MET A 181 11.29 2.09 -3.53
N LEU A 182 10.90 3.08 -4.35
CA LEU A 182 11.54 4.40 -4.34
C LEU A 182 11.41 5.16 -3.01
N PRO A 183 10.25 5.17 -2.32
CA PRO A 183 10.13 5.78 -1.00
C PRO A 183 11.12 5.19 0.02
N GLU A 184 11.36 3.88 -0.05
CA GLU A 184 12.27 3.15 0.84
C GLU A 184 13.72 3.59 0.63
N LYS A 185 14.14 3.85 -0.61
CA LYS A 185 15.48 4.37 -0.90
C LYS A 185 15.77 5.72 -0.22
N VAL A 186 14.74 6.55 -0.07
CA VAL A 186 14.87 7.82 0.67
C VAL A 186 15.08 7.56 2.16
N MET A 187 14.34 6.61 2.73
CA MET A 187 14.48 6.22 4.14
C MET A 187 15.86 5.61 4.43
N ASP A 188 16.35 4.73 3.54
CA ASP A 188 17.69 4.13 3.63
C ASP A 188 18.79 5.19 3.63
N GLU A 189 18.71 6.18 2.73
CA GLU A 189 19.68 7.25 2.65
C GLU A 189 19.66 8.15 3.89
N VAL A 190 18.48 8.39 4.47
CA VAL A 190 18.34 9.13 5.72
C VAL A 190 19.00 8.37 6.88
N GLU A 191 18.72 7.08 7.04
CA GLU A 191 19.32 6.24 8.08
C GLU A 191 20.84 6.20 7.94
N HIS A 192 21.34 6.01 6.72
CA HIS A 192 22.76 5.97 6.41
C HIS A 192 23.48 7.28 6.75
N ARG A 193 22.87 8.44 6.49
CA ARG A 193 23.42 9.75 6.87
C ARG A 193 23.48 9.93 8.39
N VAL A 194 22.42 9.56 9.10
CA VAL A 194 22.36 9.65 10.56
C VAL A 194 23.42 8.75 11.21
N ALA A 195 23.57 7.52 10.71
CA ALA A 195 24.58 6.58 11.20
C ALA A 195 26.02 7.11 11.07
N ARG A 196 26.28 7.99 10.09
CA ARG A 196 27.58 8.67 9.88
C ARG A 196 27.75 9.95 10.70
N GLY A 197 26.85 10.23 11.64
CA GLY A 197 26.90 11.42 12.49
C GLY A 197 26.37 12.70 11.82
N THR A 198 25.67 12.58 10.70
CA THR A 198 25.02 13.74 10.06
C THR A 198 23.77 14.10 10.86
N THR A 199 23.76 15.27 11.47
CA THR A 199 22.53 15.83 12.04
C THR A 199 21.57 16.21 10.91
N ILE A 200 20.39 15.58 10.85
CA ILE A 200 19.35 16.01 9.92
C ILE A 200 18.90 17.41 10.35
N PRO A 201 19.03 18.44 9.48
CA PRO A 201 18.64 19.80 9.83
C PRO A 201 17.20 19.85 10.35
N ALA A 202 16.98 20.56 11.46
CA ALA A 202 15.67 20.65 12.13
C ALA A 202 14.54 21.05 11.18
N ARG A 203 14.83 21.84 10.13
CA ARG A 203 13.87 22.20 9.06
C ARG A 203 13.16 21.02 8.37
N TYR A 204 13.78 19.84 8.33
CA TYR A 204 13.10 18.62 7.82
C TYR A 204 12.15 18.02 8.86
N GLY A 205 12.42 18.19 10.16
CA GLY A 205 11.44 17.95 11.23
C GLY A 205 10.40 19.07 11.34
N GLU A 206 10.74 20.30 10.95
CA GLU A 206 9.77 21.38 10.76
C GLU A 206 8.81 21.04 9.62
N ASN A 207 9.22 20.28 8.59
CA ASN A 207 8.29 19.75 7.59
C ASN A 207 7.27 18.77 8.19
N LEU A 208 7.62 18.02 9.23
CA LEU A 208 6.64 17.24 10.00
C LEU A 208 5.70 18.18 10.76
N GLN A 209 6.22 19.21 11.43
CA GLN A 209 5.39 20.24 12.09
C GLN A 209 4.53 21.04 11.10
N ILE A 210 5.01 21.28 9.88
CA ILE A 210 4.29 21.94 8.78
C ILE A 210 3.26 20.98 8.20
N ALA A 211 3.57 19.71 7.99
CA ALA A 211 2.61 18.69 7.58
C ALA A 211 1.49 18.56 8.62
N LEU A 212 1.84 18.50 9.92
CA LEU A 212 0.88 18.53 11.03
C LEU A 212 0.05 19.81 11.06
N ARG A 213 0.65 20.99 10.81
CA ARG A 213 -0.09 22.27 10.71
C ARG A 213 -0.96 22.36 9.46
N LEU A 214 -0.53 21.79 8.34
CA LEU A 214 -1.27 21.79 7.08
C LEU A 214 -2.46 20.84 7.14
N ALA A 215 -2.28 19.67 7.74
CA ALA A 215 -3.37 18.73 8.01
C ALA A 215 -4.38 19.31 9.01
N GLN A 216 -3.94 20.09 10.00
CA GLN A 216 -4.83 20.89 10.85
C GLN A 216 -5.53 22.05 10.12
N LYS A 217 -4.93 22.62 9.06
CA LYS A 217 -5.46 23.76 8.29
C LYS A 217 -6.41 23.37 7.16
N GLY A 218 -6.48 22.10 6.75
CA GLY A 218 -7.44 21.61 5.76
C GLY A 218 -8.90 21.58 6.23
N ARG A 219 -9.20 22.04 7.46
CA ARG A 219 -10.52 22.04 8.11
C ARG A 219 -11.23 23.41 8.09
N THR A 220 -11.15 24.16 6.99
CA THR A 220 -11.98 25.37 6.77
C THR A 220 -12.68 25.34 5.44
#